data_AF-R7U1C3-F1
#
_entry.id   AF-R7U1C3-F1
#
_cell.length_a   1.000
_cell.length_b   1.000
_cell.length_c   1.000
_cell.angle_alpha   90.00
_cell.angle_beta   90.00
_cell.angle_gamma   90.00
#
_symmetry.space_group_name_H-M   'P 1'
#
loop_
_entity.id
_entity.type
_entity.pdbx_description
1 polymer ?
#
loop_
_entity_poly.entity_id
_entity_poly.type
_entity_poly.pdbx_seq_one_letter_code
_entity_poly.pdbx_strand_id
1 'polypeptide(L)'
;CERDGLQLNVRKTKEMIIDFRKKTYTKDPIKIKEEFIETCEKYKYLGLEITKNLTWESHIDLTVKKAMKNLSCLRILKRFKLSPQILDLFYQATIVSTLTFGLSIWDVSINESSHRKINKIRKIGMKIS
;
A
#
# COMPACT_ATOMS: atom_id res chain seq x y z
N CYS A 1 -8.36 -22.52 -19.42
CA CYS A 1 -9.29 -21.69 -18.62
C CYS A 1 -10.71 -22.21 -18.69
N GLU A 2 -11.49 -21.96 -19.75
CA GLU A 2 -12.90 -22.42 -19.78
C GLU A 2 -13.04 -23.94 -19.86
N ARG A 3 -12.13 -24.58 -20.61
CA ARG A 3 -12.01 -26.05 -20.68
C ARG A 3 -11.71 -26.70 -19.32
N ASP A 4 -11.18 -25.93 -18.38
CA ASP A 4 -10.84 -26.36 -17.01
C ASP A 4 -11.88 -25.87 -15.98
N GLY A 5 -13.02 -25.35 -16.44
CA GLY A 5 -14.09 -24.82 -15.58
C GLY A 5 -13.81 -23.44 -14.97
N LEU A 6 -12.74 -22.75 -15.39
CA LEU A 6 -12.38 -21.42 -14.87
C LEU A 6 -12.99 -20.31 -15.72
N GLN A 7 -13.82 -19.46 -15.09
CA GLN A 7 -14.40 -18.27 -15.70
C GLN A 7 -13.66 -16.99 -15.26
N LEU A 8 -13.20 -16.19 -16.23
CA LEU A 8 -12.57 -14.90 -15.97
C LEU A 8 -13.62 -13.85 -15.62
N ASN A 9 -13.37 -13.11 -14.54
CA ASN A 9 -14.13 -11.90 -14.22
C ASN A 9 -13.46 -10.68 -14.87
N VAL A 10 -13.98 -10.26 -16.02
CA VAL A 10 -13.40 -9.16 -16.80
C VAL A 10 -13.42 -7.85 -16.01
N ARG A 11 -14.51 -7.56 -15.28
CA ARG A 11 -14.65 -6.34 -14.48
C ARG A 11 -13.59 -6.17 -13.38
N LYS A 12 -13.18 -7.27 -12.75
CA LYS A 12 -12.10 -7.28 -11.73
C LYS A 12 -10.70 -7.27 -12.33
N THR A 13 -10.58 -7.60 -13.62
CA THR A 13 -9.32 -7.60 -14.36
C THR A 13 -9.02 -6.17 -14.80
N LYS A 14 -7.80 -5.70 -14.53
CA LYS A 14 -7.33 -4.38 -14.95
C LYS A 14 -6.03 -4.56 -15.71
N GLU A 15 -5.80 -3.71 -16.70
CA GLU A 15 -4.52 -3.60 -17.38
C GLU A 15 -3.72 -2.47 -16.74
N MET A 16 -2.45 -2.72 -16.41
CA MET A 16 -1.50 -1.67 -16.03
C MET A 16 -0.36 -1.69 -17.03
N ILE A 17 -0.15 -0.57 -17.72
CA ILE A 17 0.92 -0.43 -18.72
C ILE A 17 2.12 0.23 -18.03
N ILE A 18 3.20 -0.52 -17.92
CA ILE A 18 4.48 -0.06 -17.36
C ILE A 18 5.46 0.11 -18.54
N ASP A 19 5.74 1.36 -18.90
CA ASP A 19 6.65 1.70 -20.00
C ASP A 19 7.50 2.92 -19.62
N PHE A 20 8.83 2.74 -19.64
CA PHE A 20 9.81 3.78 -19.29
C PHE A 20 10.50 4.41 -20.51
N ARG A 21 10.08 4.04 -21.73
CA ARG A 21 10.65 4.57 -22.96
C ARG A 21 10.25 6.04 -23.16
N LYS A 22 11.18 6.88 -23.63
CA LYS A 22 10.92 8.32 -23.91
C LYS A 22 9.86 8.53 -24.99
N LYS A 23 9.82 7.63 -25.98
CA LYS A 23 8.79 7.63 -27.02
C LYS A 23 7.69 6.69 -26.57
N THR A 24 6.55 7.25 -26.23
CA THR A 24 5.37 6.49 -25.85
C THR A 24 4.76 5.84 -27.11
N TYR A 25 4.33 4.60 -26.97
CA TYR A 25 3.53 3.93 -27.98
C TYR A 25 2.13 3.71 -27.42
N THR A 26 1.12 4.10 -28.18
CA THR A 26 -0.28 3.84 -27.82
C THR A 26 -0.54 2.37 -28.04
N LYS A 27 -0.80 1.62 -26.96
CA LYS A 27 -1.18 0.21 -27.05
C LYS A 27 -2.68 0.12 -27.32
N ASP A 28 -3.07 -0.80 -28.20
CA ASP A 28 -4.48 -1.08 -28.44
C ASP A 28 -5.15 -1.64 -27.17
N PRO A 29 -6.39 -1.22 -26.85
CA PRO A 29 -7.11 -1.72 -25.68
C PRO A 29 -7.28 -3.25 -25.72
N ILE A 30 -7.03 -3.91 -24.59
CA ILE A 30 -7.27 -5.35 -24.48
C ILE A 30 -8.78 -5.63 -24.43
N LYS A 31 -9.25 -6.52 -25.30
CA LYS A 31 -10.62 -7.02 -25.32
C LYS A 31 -10.67 -8.50 -24.90
N ILE A 32 -11.49 -8.84 -23.92
CA ILE A 32 -11.74 -10.23 -23.49
C ILE A 32 -13.25 -10.46 -23.43
N LYS A 33 -13.75 -11.53 -24.06
CA LYS A 33 -15.18 -11.92 -24.05
C LYS A 33 -16.10 -10.76 -24.42
N GLU A 34 -15.71 -10.03 -25.47
CA GLU A 34 -16.38 -8.83 -25.97
C GLU A 34 -16.34 -7.57 -25.10
N GLU A 35 -15.82 -7.66 -23.88
CA GLU A 35 -15.64 -6.53 -22.97
C GLU A 35 -14.21 -5.97 -23.06
N PHE A 36 -14.07 -4.64 -23.03
CA PHE A 36 -12.78 -3.98 -22.93
C PHE A 36 -12.29 -3.98 -21.48
N ILE A 37 -11.02 -4.34 -21.28
CA ILE A 37 -10.37 -4.24 -19.98
C ILE A 37 -10.04 -2.78 -19.70
N GLU A 38 -10.38 -2.33 -18.49
CA GLU A 38 -10.01 -1.00 -18.03
C GLU A 38 -8.50 -0.92 -17.74
N THR A 39 -7.85 0.09 -18.32
CA THR A 39 -6.48 0.45 -17.99
C THR A 39 -6.43 1.30 -16.72
N CYS A 40 -5.47 1.03 -15.84
CA CYS A 40 -5.30 1.74 -14.57
C CYS A 40 -3.88 2.25 -14.37
N GLU A 41 -3.76 3.39 -13.67
CA GLU A 41 -2.45 3.96 -13.31
C GLU A 41 -1.98 3.53 -11.92
N LYS A 42 -2.93 3.21 -11.04
CA LYS A 42 -2.70 2.71 -9.68
C LYS A 42 -3.63 1.55 -9.42
N TYR A 43 -3.12 0.52 -8.76
CA TYR A 43 -3.92 -0.65 -8.44
C TYR A 43 -3.49 -1.24 -7.10
N LYS A 44 -4.47 -1.60 -6.28
CA LYS A 44 -4.22 -2.25 -4.99
C LYS A 44 -4.16 -3.76 -5.19
N TYR A 45 -2.95 -4.33 -5.07
CA TYR A 45 -2.71 -5.75 -5.16
C TYR A 45 -2.19 -6.30 -3.85
N LEU A 46 -2.91 -7.27 -3.26
CA LEU A 46 -2.55 -7.92 -1.99
C LEU A 46 -2.21 -6.95 -0.84
N GLY A 47 -2.83 -5.78 -0.82
CA GLY A 47 -2.61 -4.76 0.22
C GLY A 47 -1.57 -3.69 -0.13
N LEU A 48 -0.79 -3.88 -1.18
CA LEU A 48 0.16 -2.88 -1.71
C LEU A 48 -0.50 -2.08 -2.83
N GLU A 49 -0.16 -0.80 -2.94
CA GLU A 49 -0.60 0.03 -4.07
C GLU A 49 0.54 0.16 -5.07
N ILE A 50 0.37 -0.51 -6.22
CA ILE A 50 1.32 -0.50 -7.32
C ILE A 50 0.91 0.63 -8.25
N THR A 51 1.90 1.34 -8.79
CA THR A 51 1.70 2.47 -9.69
C THR A 51 2.38 2.18 -11.03
N LYS A 52 1.88 2.75 -12.13
CA LYS A 52 2.42 2.55 -13.49
C LYS A 52 3.90 2.94 -13.63
N ASN A 53 4.33 3.93 -12.84
CA ASN A 53 5.70 4.44 -12.80
C ASN A 53 6.56 3.72 -11.75
N LEU A 54 6.02 2.69 -11.09
CA LEU A 54 6.66 1.92 -10.03
C LEU A 54 7.21 2.79 -8.89
N THR A 55 6.59 3.95 -8.62
CA THR A 55 6.88 4.75 -7.43
C THR A 55 5.96 4.40 -6.28
N TRP A 56 6.50 4.40 -5.07
CA TRP A 56 5.78 3.98 -3.87
C TRP A 56 5.22 5.14 -3.05
N GLU A 57 5.36 6.38 -3.50
CA GLU A 57 4.93 7.56 -2.73
C GLU A 57 3.44 7.49 -2.37
N SER A 58 2.61 7.06 -3.32
CA SER A 58 1.17 6.85 -3.13
C SER A 58 0.91 5.76 -2.07
N HIS A 59 1.63 4.64 -2.16
CA HIS A 59 1.55 3.58 -1.17
C HIS A 59 1.99 4.05 0.22
N ILE A 60 3.09 4.79 0.31
CA ILE A 60 3.61 5.34 1.57
C ILE A 60 2.61 6.32 2.19
N ASP A 61 1.98 7.19 1.40
CA ASP A 61 0.97 8.13 1.91
C ASP A 61 -0.25 7.39 2.48
N LEU A 62 -0.72 6.34 1.82
CA LEU A 62 -1.79 5.49 2.33
C LEU A 62 -1.38 4.76 3.62
N THR A 63 -0.18 4.21 3.66
CA THR A 63 0.38 3.49 4.81
C THR A 63 0.57 4.41 6.01
N VAL A 64 1.12 5.61 5.79
CA VAL A 64 1.28 6.65 6.82
C VAL A 64 -0.08 7.10 7.34
N LYS A 65 -1.05 7.34 6.46
CA LYS A 65 -2.42 7.72 6.87
C LYS A 65 -3.06 6.65 7.76
N LYS A 66 -2.90 5.37 7.40
CA LYS A 66 -3.38 4.25 8.22
C LYS A 66 -2.66 4.18 9.57
N ALA A 67 -1.34 4.32 9.58
CA ALA A 67 -0.54 4.32 10.81
C ALA A 67 -0.87 5.51 11.72
N MET A 68 -1.17 6.70 11.17
CA MET A 68 -1.61 7.87 11.94
C MET A 68 -2.97 7.66 12.63
N LYS A 69 -3.89 6.94 11.99
CA LYS A 69 -5.15 6.53 12.63
C LYS A 69 -4.88 5.65 13.85
N ASN A 70 -4.03 4.63 13.69
CA ASN A 70 -3.63 3.75 14.79
C ASN A 70 -2.89 4.50 15.90
N LEU A 71 -2.05 5.48 15.56
CA LEU A 71 -1.38 6.35 16.52
C LEU A 71 -2.37 7.18 17.35
N SER A 72 -3.46 7.61 16.74
CA SER A 72 -4.53 8.34 17.45
C SER A 72 -5.24 7.42 18.44
N CYS A 73 -5.51 6.17 18.06
CA CYS A 73 -6.01 5.14 18.97
C CYS A 73 -5.02 4.87 20.11
N LEU A 74 -3.72 4.73 19.83
CA LEU A 74 -2.70 4.52 20.86
C LEU A 74 -2.68 5.65 21.90
N ARG A 75 -2.85 6.91 21.47
CA ARG A 75 -2.98 8.06 22.40
C ARG A 75 -4.19 7.96 23.30
N ILE A 76 -5.32 7.49 22.76
CA ILE A 76 -6.55 7.28 23.53
C ILE A 76 -6.31 6.18 24.57
N LEU A 77 -5.72 5.06 24.18
CA LEU A 77 -5.37 3.96 25.08
C LEU A 77 -4.42 4.42 26.20
N LYS A 78 -3.43 5.27 25.89
CA LYS A 78 -2.55 5.87 26.89
C LYS A 78 -3.31 6.71 27.91
N ARG A 79 -4.31 7.49 27.47
CA ARG A 79 -5.16 8.31 28.36
C ARG A 79 -5.99 7.46 29.31
N PHE A 80 -6.38 6.26 28.90
CA PHE A 80 -7.04 5.27 29.78
C PHE A 80 -6.08 4.59 30.76
N LYS A 81 -4.80 4.98 30.79
CA LYS A 81 -3.78 4.47 31.73
C LYS A 81 -3.59 2.95 31.65
N LEU A 82 -3.73 2.37 30.45
CA LEU A 82 -3.38 0.97 30.22
C LEU A 82 -1.90 0.72 30.49
N SER A 83 -1.57 -0.53 30.81
CA SER A 83 -0.19 -0.90 31.14
C SER A 83 0.75 -0.67 29.95
N PRO A 84 2.03 -0.31 30.19
CA PRO A 84 3.02 -0.15 29.13
C PRO A 84 3.14 -1.36 28.20
N GLN A 85 2.99 -2.58 28.74
CA GLN A 85 3.04 -3.83 27.97
C GLN A 85 1.92 -3.92 26.94
N ILE A 86 0.70 -3.51 27.31
CA ILE A 86 -0.45 -3.51 26.38
C ILE A 86 -0.26 -2.43 25.31
N LEU A 87 0.28 -1.28 25.68
CA LEU A 87 0.52 -0.18 24.74
C LEU A 87 1.61 -0.52 23.73
N ASP A 88 2.71 -1.14 24.17
CA ASP A 88 3.75 -1.64 23.26
C ASP A 88 3.20 -2.74 22.35
N LEU A 89 2.46 -3.72 22.89
CA LEU A 89 1.81 -4.74 22.07
C LEU A 89 0.91 -4.12 21.00
N PHE A 90 0.09 -3.12 21.35
CA PHE A 90 -0.75 -2.41 20.40
C PHE A 90 0.10 -1.68 19.33
N TYR A 91 1.17 -1.01 19.75
CA TYR A 91 2.08 -0.30 18.85
C TYR A 91 2.73 -1.25 17.83
N GLN A 92 3.30 -2.36 18.29
CA GLN A 92 3.92 -3.38 17.42
C GLN A 92 2.89 -4.00 16.47
N ALA A 93 1.75 -4.45 17.02
CA ALA A 93 0.75 -5.21 16.27
C ALA A 93 -0.01 -4.36 15.24
N THR A 94 -0.11 -3.04 15.42
CA THR A 94 -0.93 -2.18 14.55
C THR A 94 -0.15 -1.13 13.78
N ILE A 95 0.86 -0.49 14.39
CA ILE A 95 1.62 0.59 13.75
C ILE A 95 2.81 0.01 13.03
N VAL A 96 3.67 -0.75 13.73
CA VAL A 96 4.86 -1.35 13.12
C VAL A 96 4.46 -2.31 12.00
N SER A 97 3.54 -3.24 12.26
CA SER A 97 3.03 -4.17 11.24
C SER A 97 2.49 -3.48 9.98
N THR A 98 1.80 -2.34 10.14
CA THR A 98 1.30 -1.54 9.01
C THR A 98 2.45 -0.88 8.24
N LEU A 99 3.44 -0.33 8.95
CA LEU A 99 4.58 0.35 8.34
C LEU A 99 5.60 -0.61 7.70
N THR A 100 5.63 -1.89 8.09
CA THR A 100 6.59 -2.88 7.57
C THR A 100 5.97 -3.87 6.60
N PHE A 101 4.67 -3.79 6.34
CA PHE A 101 3.99 -4.71 5.42
C PHE A 101 4.55 -4.54 4.00
N GLY A 102 5.10 -5.62 3.42
CA GLY A 102 5.68 -5.61 2.07
C GLY A 102 7.01 -4.85 1.95
N LEU A 103 7.73 -4.63 3.07
CA LEU A 103 8.96 -3.84 3.11
C LEU A 103 9.99 -4.27 2.05
N SER A 104 10.18 -5.57 1.84
CA SER A 104 11.12 -6.11 0.85
C SER A 104 10.80 -5.73 -0.60
N ILE A 105 9.58 -5.25 -0.87
CA ILE A 105 9.13 -4.86 -2.21
C ILE A 105 9.31 -3.35 -2.41
N TRP A 106 8.84 -2.53 -1.47
CA TRP A 106 8.79 -1.08 -1.69
C TRP A 106 10.00 -0.32 -1.15
N ASP A 107 10.66 -0.78 -0.08
CA ASP A 107 11.69 0.00 0.63
C ASP A 107 12.91 0.32 -0.25
N VAL A 108 13.22 -0.57 -1.19
CA VAL A 108 14.38 -0.44 -2.11
C VAL A 108 14.24 0.76 -3.06
N SER A 109 13.03 1.27 -3.28
CA SER A 109 12.73 2.26 -4.32
C SER A 109 11.94 3.47 -3.81
N ILE A 110 12.03 3.77 -2.51
CA ILE A 110 11.44 4.98 -1.94
C ILE A 110 12.44 6.13 -1.87
N ASN A 111 11.93 7.36 -1.98
CA ASN A 111 12.75 8.55 -1.82
C ASN A 111 12.95 8.92 -0.34
N GLU A 112 13.92 9.81 -0.09
CA GLU A 112 14.25 10.24 1.28
C GLU A 112 13.05 10.90 1.98
N SER A 113 12.21 11.63 1.25
CA SER A 113 11.02 12.27 1.82
C SER A 113 10.02 11.23 2.37
N SER A 114 9.85 10.12 1.66
CA SER A 114 9.02 8.99 2.07
C SER A 114 9.61 8.28 3.29
N HIS A 115 10.92 8.02 3.32
CA HIS A 115 11.60 7.50 4.50
C HIS A 115 11.40 8.40 5.73
N ARG A 116 11.51 9.72 5.56
CA ARG A 116 11.29 10.70 6.65
C ARG A 116 9.85 10.64 7.18
N LYS A 117 8.84 10.50 6.32
CA LYS A 117 7.42 10.34 6.73
C LYS A 117 7.23 9.11 7.61
N ILE A 118 7.74 7.95 7.19
CA ILE A 118 7.63 6.68 7.93
C ILE A 118 8.35 6.78 9.28
N ASN A 119 9.60 7.26 9.27
CA ASN A 119 10.40 7.40 10.48
C ASN A 119 9.78 8.37 11.49
N LYS A 120 9.11 9.42 11.03
CA LYS A 120 8.38 10.35 11.91
C LYS A 120 7.27 9.61 12.68
N ILE A 121 6.45 8.82 12.00
CA ILE A 121 5.38 8.06 12.67
C ILE A 121 5.96 7.04 13.65
N ARG A 122 7.01 6.32 13.24
CA ARG A 122 7.71 5.35 14.10
C ARG A 122 8.20 5.99 15.40
N LYS A 123 8.92 7.12 15.29
CA LYS A 123 9.45 7.86 16.45
C LYS A 123 8.37 8.39 17.38
N ILE A 124 7.22 8.82 16.84
CA ILE A 124 6.12 9.29 17.69
C ILE A 124 5.46 8.12 18.42
N GLY A 125 5.23 7.00 17.73
CA GLY A 125 4.65 5.81 18.35
C GLY A 125 5.48 5.28 19.52
N MET A 126 6.79 5.13 19.32
CA MET A 126 7.73 4.69 20.37
C MET A 126 7.76 5.59 21.61
N LYS A 127 7.43 6.88 21.47
CA LYS A 127 7.38 7.80 22.62
C LYS A 127 6.09 7.68 23.42
N ILE A 128 5.02 7.14 22.83
CA ILE A 128 3.69 7.06 23.44
C ILE A 128 3.48 5.72 24.13
N SER A 129 3.90 4.62 23.47
CA SER A 129 3.96 3.29 24.07
C SER A 129 4.78 3.34 25.34
#